data_AF-A0A845M6I7-F1
#
_entry.id   AF-A0A845M6I7-F1
#
_cell.length_a   1.000
_cell.length_b   1.000
_cell.length_c   1.000
_cell.angle_alpha   90.00
_cell.angle_beta   90.00
_cell.angle_gamma   90.00
#
_symmetry.space_group_name_H-M   'P 1'
#
loop_
_entity.id
_entity.type
_entity.pdbx_description
1 polymer ?
#
loop_
_entity_poly.entity_id
_entity_poly.type
_entity_poly.pdbx_seq_one_letter_code
_entity_poly.pdbx_strand_id
1 'polypeptide(L)'
;MNARTALRIGLVLWSAAFILSFVDFRLTEASGDGFLSGMNKLGKFAIWQGVAAVVAAGVWVIGLRFEKRTSQRGVSRIPGIIAIALVAAVGLFILSANLLGGRTVTSSPPEIPTKDQSQ
;
A
#
# COMPACT_ATOMS: atom_id res chain seq x y z
N MET A 1 -16.06 7.04 28.50
CA MET A 1 -14.64 6.80 28.16
C MET A 1 -13.98 8.13 27.83
N ASN A 2 -12.81 8.44 28.42
CA ASN A 2 -12.14 9.74 28.21
C ASN A 2 -11.51 9.83 26.81
N ALA A 3 -11.49 11.03 26.21
CA ALA A 3 -10.95 11.25 24.86
C ALA A 3 -9.48 10.80 24.72
N ARG A 4 -8.67 10.97 25.78
CA ARG A 4 -7.28 10.48 25.83
C ARG A 4 -7.19 8.96 25.78
N THR A 5 -8.08 8.27 26.48
CA THR A 5 -8.16 6.80 26.47
C THR A 5 -8.59 6.32 25.08
N ALA A 6 -9.58 6.97 24.46
CA ALA A 6 -10.02 6.67 23.10
C ALA A 6 -8.91 6.87 22.06
N LEU A 7 -8.14 7.96 22.17
CA LEU A 7 -7.00 8.23 21.31
C LEU A 7 -5.94 7.12 21.43
N ARG A 8 -5.57 6.72 22.65
CA ARG A 8 -4.58 5.66 22.88
C ARG A 8 -5.03 4.32 22.30
N ILE A 9 -6.29 3.93 22.56
CA ILE A 9 -6.85 2.70 22.02
C ILE A 9 -6.86 2.75 20.48
N GLY A 10 -7.31 3.86 19.89
CA GLY A 10 -7.32 4.03 18.45
C GLY A 10 -5.93 3.97 17.82
N LEU A 11 -4.91 4.54 18.46
CA LEU A 11 -3.53 4.45 18.00
C LEU A 11 -2.99 3.03 18.10
N VAL A 12 -3.27 2.30 19.18
CA VAL A 12 -2.86 0.91 19.34
C VAL A 12 -3.53 0.03 18.27
N LEU A 13 -4.83 0.21 18.05
CA LEU A 13 -5.57 -0.51 17.01
C LEU A 13 -5.03 -0.20 15.62
N TRP A 14 -4.74 1.07 15.35
CA TRP A 14 -4.15 1.49 14.08
C TRP A 14 -2.78 0.86 13.87
N SER A 15 -1.89 0.93 14.87
CA SER A 15 -0.55 0.34 14.80
C SER A 15 -0.62 -1.18 14.65
N ALA A 16 -1.53 -1.85 15.35
CA ALA A 16 -1.74 -3.29 15.20
C ALA A 16 -2.20 -3.63 13.78
N ALA A 17 -3.22 -2.95 13.24
CA ALA A 17 -3.69 -3.16 11.88
C ALA A 17 -2.59 -2.90 10.84
N PHE A 18 -1.82 -1.83 11.04
CA PHE A 18 -0.70 -1.47 10.16
C PHE A 18 0.40 -2.53 10.18
N ILE A 19 0.87 -2.96 11.35
CA ILE A 19 1.92 -3.99 11.47
C ILE A 19 1.42 -5.34 10.94
N LEU A 20 0.19 -5.73 11.30
CA LEU A 20 -0.42 -6.96 10.82
C LEU A 20 -0.56 -6.97 9.29
N SER A 21 -0.76 -5.81 8.65
CA SER A 21 -0.78 -5.73 7.18
C SER A 21 0.52 -6.23 6.55
N PHE A 22 1.68 -5.93 7.14
CA PHE A 22 2.98 -6.41 6.64
C PHE A 22 3.24 -7.86 7.00
N VAL A 23 2.84 -8.28 8.20
CA VAL A 23 2.98 -9.67 8.64
C VAL A 23 2.13 -10.57 7.75
N ASP A 24 0.85 -10.24 7.54
CA ASP A 24 -0.06 -10.99 6.68
C ASP A 24 0.38 -10.95 5.21
N PHE A 25 0.93 -9.83 4.72
CA PHE A 25 1.54 -9.76 3.38
C PHE A 25 2.72 -10.74 3.22
N ARG A 26 3.56 -10.89 4.25
CA ARG A 26 4.71 -11.82 4.24
C ARG A 26 4.28 -13.28 4.36
N LEU A 27 3.32 -13.57 5.23
CA LEU A 27 2.83 -14.91 5.50
C LEU A 27 1.84 -15.42 4.45
N THR A 28 1.16 -14.53 3.73
CA THR A 28 0.22 -14.92 2.69
C THR A 28 0.96 -15.70 1.61
N GLU A 29 0.56 -16.96 1.48
CA GLU A 29 1.04 -17.83 0.43
C GLU A 29 0.67 -17.28 -0.94
N ALA A 30 1.59 -17.49 -1.86
CA ALA A 30 1.43 -17.24 -3.27
C ALA A 30 0.31 -18.14 -3.83
N SER A 31 -0.90 -17.61 -4.00
CA SER A 31 -1.96 -18.34 -4.70
C SER A 31 -1.86 -18.04 -6.20
N GLY A 32 -1.42 -19.02 -6.99
CA GLY A 32 -1.29 -18.93 -8.46
C GLY A 32 0.13 -18.68 -8.97
N ASP A 33 0.32 -18.74 -10.29
CA ASP A 33 1.64 -18.61 -10.94
C ASP A 33 2.14 -17.17 -10.92
N GLY A 34 3.40 -16.98 -10.50
CA GLY A 34 4.22 -15.75 -10.61
C GLY A 34 3.50 -14.43 -10.35
N PHE A 35 2.89 -13.86 -11.40
CA PHE A 35 2.17 -12.59 -11.38
C PHE A 35 0.89 -12.62 -10.51
N LEU A 36 0.08 -13.67 -10.61
CA LEU A 36 -1.17 -13.80 -9.84
C LEU A 36 -0.90 -13.95 -8.34
N SER A 37 0.20 -14.62 -8.01
CA SER A 37 0.73 -14.73 -6.65
C SER A 37 1.04 -13.35 -6.04
N GLY A 38 1.66 -12.44 -6.80
CA GLY A 38 1.92 -11.07 -6.37
C GLY A 38 0.62 -10.27 -6.14
N MET A 39 -0.36 -10.42 -7.03
CA MET A 39 -1.66 -9.76 -6.91
C MET A 39 -2.43 -10.20 -5.66
N ASN A 40 -2.40 -11.49 -5.30
CA ASN A 40 -3.08 -11.98 -4.09
C ASN A 40 -2.55 -11.28 -2.82
N LYS A 41 -1.22 -11.18 -2.68
CA LYS A 41 -0.58 -10.52 -1.55
C LYS A 41 -0.91 -9.03 -1.51
N LEU A 42 -0.85 -8.35 -2.66
CA LEU A 42 -1.20 -6.93 -2.78
C LEU A 42 -2.67 -6.68 -2.44
N GLY A 43 -3.58 -7.55 -2.87
CA GLY A 43 -5.01 -7.47 -2.57
C GLY A 43 -5.28 -7.54 -1.06
N LYS A 44 -4.69 -8.51 -0.37
CA LYS A 44 -4.80 -8.59 1.10
C LYS A 44 -4.19 -7.39 1.82
N PHE A 45 -3.02 -6.93 1.37
CA PHE A 45 -2.42 -5.74 1.94
C PHE A 45 -3.32 -4.51 1.77
N ALA A 46 -3.93 -4.33 0.59
CA ALA A 46 -4.88 -3.25 0.33
C ALA A 46 -6.11 -3.31 1.26
N ILE A 47 -6.65 -4.51 1.55
CA ILE A 47 -7.74 -4.67 2.53
C ILE A 47 -7.30 -4.16 3.91
N TRP A 48 -6.12 -4.57 4.38
CA TRP A 48 -5.58 -4.10 5.66
C TRP A 48 -5.31 -2.60 5.70
N GLN A 49 -4.85 -2.00 4.59
CA GLN A 49 -4.70 -0.56 4.48
C GLN A 49 -6.05 0.15 4.54
N GLY A 50 -7.12 -0.44 3.99
CA GLY A 50 -8.49 0.04 4.15
C GLY A 50 -8.93 0.05 5.62
N VAL A 51 -8.70 -1.04 6.35
CA VAL A 51 -8.97 -1.11 7.80
C VAL A 51 -8.16 -0.05 8.55
N ALA A 52 -6.87 0.06 8.27
CA ALA A 52 -6.00 1.07 8.88
C ALA A 52 -6.48 2.51 8.59
N ALA A 53 -6.97 2.78 7.38
CA ALA A 53 -7.49 4.09 7.00
C ALA A 53 -8.77 4.45 7.79
N VAL A 54 -9.68 3.51 7.99
CA VAL A 54 -10.89 3.72 8.80
C VAL A 54 -10.52 4.04 10.25
N VAL A 55 -9.57 3.30 10.83
CA VAL A 55 -9.10 3.56 12.20
C VAL A 55 -8.39 4.91 12.29
N ALA A 56 -7.56 5.26 11.30
CA ALA A 56 -6.88 6.55 11.20
C ALA A 56 -7.88 7.72 11.17
N ALA A 57 -8.99 7.59 10.41
CA ALA A 57 -10.05 8.59 10.37
C ALA A 57 -10.73 8.75 11.74
N GLY A 58 -11.03 7.64 12.43
CA GLY A 58 -11.58 7.68 13.79
C GLY A 58 -10.63 8.39 14.78
N VAL A 59 -9.33 8.07 14.74
CA VAL A 59 -8.29 8.72 15.54
C VAL A 59 -8.21 10.21 15.24
N TRP A 60 -8.28 10.60 13.97
CA TRP A 60 -8.28 12.01 13.55
C TRP A 60 -9.48 12.77 14.10
N VAL A 61 -10.69 12.20 13.99
CA VAL A 61 -11.93 12.79 14.50
C VAL A 61 -11.89 12.97 16.01
N ILE A 62 -11.36 11.99 16.75
CA ILE A 62 -11.12 12.12 18.20
C ILE A 62 -10.11 13.25 18.47
N GLY A 63 -9.07 13.33 17.65
CA GLY A 63 -8.05 14.39 17.66
C GLY A 63 -8.59 15.81 17.56
N LEU A 64 -9.69 16.01 16.83
CA LEU A 64 -10.34 17.32 16.66
C LEU A 64 -10.94 17.86 17.96
N ARG A 65 -11.19 17.01 18.96
CA ARG A 65 -11.74 17.41 20.26
C ARG A 65 -10.70 18.03 21.20
N PHE A 66 -9.41 17.94 20.87
CA PHE A 66 -8.35 18.54 21.67
C PHE A 66 -8.03 19.97 21.19
N GLU A 67 -7.55 20.81 22.10
CA GLU A 67 -7.17 22.19 21.80
C GLU A 67 -6.09 22.28 20.72
N LYS A 68 -6.11 23.38 19.95
CA LYS A 68 -5.34 23.54 18.70
C LYS A 68 -3.81 23.46 18.87
N ARG A 69 -3.28 23.50 20.10
CA ARG A 69 -1.85 23.50 20.43
C ARG A 69 -1.36 22.31 21.28
N THR A 70 -2.20 21.31 21.50
CA THR A 70 -1.84 20.16 22.34
C THR A 70 -1.12 19.06 21.52
N SER A 71 -0.11 18.42 22.13
CA SER A 71 0.61 17.30 21.50
C SER A 71 -0.32 16.16 21.08
N GLN A 72 -1.44 15.96 21.79
CA GLN A 72 -2.45 14.95 21.48
C GLN A 72 -3.10 15.15 20.10
N ARG A 73 -3.31 16.41 19.69
CA ARG A 73 -3.83 16.77 18.37
C ARG A 73 -2.79 16.58 17.26
N GLY A 74 -1.51 16.70 17.59
CA GLY A 74 -0.41 16.36 16.68
C GLY A 74 -0.36 14.86 16.41
N VAL A 75 -0.37 14.06 17.48
CA VAL A 75 -0.26 12.59 17.39
C VAL A 75 -1.45 11.97 16.66
N SER A 76 -2.67 12.51 16.81
CA SER A 76 -3.85 12.01 16.10
C SER A 76 -3.77 12.16 14.57
N ARG A 77 -2.85 12.98 14.04
CA ARG A 77 -2.66 13.17 12.59
C ARG A 77 -1.67 12.19 11.99
N ILE A 78 -0.80 11.58 12.82
CA ILE A 78 0.26 10.67 12.36
C ILE A 78 -0.32 9.54 11.49
N PRO A 79 -1.38 8.81 11.92
CA PRO A 79 -1.99 7.78 11.09
C PRO A 79 -2.44 8.27 9.71
N GLY A 80 -3.06 9.46 9.65
CA GLY A 80 -3.53 10.06 8.41
C GLY A 80 -2.40 10.48 7.47
N ILE A 81 -1.34 11.07 8.02
CA ILE A 81 -0.14 11.47 7.25
C ILE A 81 0.52 10.23 6.65
N ILE A 82 0.66 9.16 7.41
CA ILE A 82 1.24 7.91 6.94
C ILE A 82 0.37 7.29 5.83
N ALA A 83 -0.96 7.27 5.99
CA ALA A 83 -1.86 6.77 4.96
C ALA A 83 -1.72 7.56 3.65
N ILE A 84 -1.69 8.90 3.72
CA ILE A 84 -1.49 9.76 2.53
C ILE A 84 -0.13 9.49 1.89
N ALA A 85 0.94 9.41 2.68
CA ALA A 85 2.28 9.11 2.16
C ALA A 85 2.32 7.74 1.47
N LEU A 86 1.60 6.75 1.99
CA LEU A 86 1.53 5.41 1.42
C LEU A 86 0.78 5.38 0.09
N VAL A 87 -0.35 6.08 0.00
CA VAL A 87 -1.08 6.28 -1.26
C VAL A 87 -0.21 7.01 -2.29
N ALA A 88 0.48 8.07 -1.88
CA ALA A 88 1.38 8.81 -2.76
C ALA A 88 2.55 7.96 -3.26
N ALA A 89 3.15 7.15 -2.39
CA ALA A 89 4.22 6.23 -2.76
C ALA A 89 3.76 5.17 -3.76
N VAL A 90 2.59 4.56 -3.54
CA VAL A 90 2.00 3.60 -4.47
C VAL A 90 1.67 4.26 -5.81
N GLY A 91 1.07 5.46 -5.79
CA GLY A 91 0.75 6.22 -7.00
C GLY A 91 2.00 6.57 -7.81
N LEU A 92 3.07 7.01 -7.14
CA LEU A 92 4.34 7.32 -7.78
C LEU A 92 5.01 6.08 -8.37
N PHE A 93 4.93 4.94 -7.68
CA PHE A 93 5.43 3.66 -8.18
C PHE A 93 4.68 3.19 -9.44
N ILE A 94 3.35 3.31 -9.45
CA ILE A 94 2.54 2.97 -10.63
C ILE A 94 2.89 3.92 -11.78
N LEU A 95 3.00 5.22 -11.51
CA LEU A 95 3.36 6.20 -12.53
C LEU A 95 4.74 5.91 -13.14
N SER A 96 5.75 5.62 -12.32
CA SER A 96 7.09 5.31 -12.81
C SER A 96 7.11 4.01 -13.62
N ALA A 97 6.41 2.97 -13.19
CA ALA A 97 6.29 1.72 -13.94
C ALA A 97 5.70 1.92 -15.35
N ASN A 98 4.68 2.76 -15.49
CA ASN A 98 4.08 3.09 -16.79
C ASN A 98 5.06 3.85 -17.70
N LEU A 99 5.83 4.79 -17.14
CA LEU A 99 6.81 5.57 -17.91
C LEU A 99 7.99 4.72 -18.41
N LEU A 100 8.39 3.68 -17.67
CA LEU A 100 9.48 2.78 -18.06
C LEU A 100 9.01 1.64 -18.97
N GLY A 101 7.80 1.09 -18.75
CA GLY A 101 7.26 -0.04 -19.53
C GLY A 101 7.04 0.28 -21.01
N GLY A 102 6.67 1.52 -21.34
CA GLY A 102 6.44 1.97 -22.71
C GLY A 102 7.68 1.96 -23.63
N ARG A 103 8.89 1.68 -23.12
CA ARG A 103 10.15 1.71 -23.89
C ARG A 103 10.63 0.34 -24.38
N THR A 104 9.90 -0.76 -24.15
CA THR A 104 10.42 -2.13 -24.36
C THR A 104 9.83 -2.90 -25.55
N VAL A 105 9.02 -2.27 -26.42
CA VAL A 105 8.56 -2.91 -27.67
C VAL A 105 9.41 -2.42 -28.85
N THR A 106 10.68 -2.82 -28.88
CA THR A 106 11.44 -2.93 -30.14
C THR A 106 11.73 -4.40 -30.35
N SER A 107 10.74 -5.14 -30.82
CA SER A 107 10.96 -6.47 -31.38
C SER A 107 11.87 -6.30 -32.59
N SER A 108 13.13 -6.73 -32.50
CA SER A 108 13.90 -7.05 -33.70
C SER A 108 13.09 -8.05 -34.53
N PRO A 109 12.89 -7.81 -35.84
CA PRO A 109 12.16 -8.74 -36.71
C PRO A 109 12.71 -10.16 -36.60
N PRO A 110 11.87 -11.21 -36.69
CA PRO A 110 12.35 -12.58 -36.68
C PRO A 110 13.33 -12.76 -37.85
N GLU A 111 14.56 -13.15 -37.53
CA GLU A 111 15.54 -13.59 -38.52
C GLU A 111 15.00 -14.89 -39.11
N ILE A 112 14.41 -14.80 -40.31
CA ILE A 112 13.97 -15.97 -41.06
C ILE A 112 15.24 -16.75 -41.40
N PRO A 113 15.39 -18.01 -40.95
CA PRO A 113 16.51 -18.82 -41.39
C PRO A 113 16.33 -19.02 -42.90
N THR A 114 17.16 -18.35 -43.70
CA THR A 114 17.34 -18.63 -45.11
C THR A 114 17.75 -20.09 -45.20
N LYS A 115 16.79 -20.96 -45.49
CA LYS A 115 17.08 -22.35 -45.84
C LYS A 115 17.90 -22.31 -47.12
N ASP A 116 19.19 -22.53 -46.96
CA ASP A 116 20.07 -23.07 -47.97
C ASP A 116 19.46 -24.40 -48.45
N GLN A 117 18.71 -24.34 -49.56
CA GLN A 117 18.27 -25.49 -50.33
C GLN A 117 18.82 -25.34 -51.73
N SER A 118 20.11 -25.61 -51.83
CA SER A 118 20.71 -26.25 -52.98
C SER A 118 20.02 -27.59 -53.23
N GLN A 119 19.32 -27.71 -54.36
CA GLN A 119 19.27 -28.88 -55.25
C GLN A 119 18.75 -28.48 -56.63
#